data_AF-A0A0X3Q3G2-F1
#
_entry.id   AF-A0A0X3Q3G2-F1
#
_cell.length_a   1.000
_cell.length_b   1.000
_cell.length_c   1.000
_cell.angle_alpha   90.00
_cell.angle_beta   90.00
_cell.angle_gamma   90.00
#
_symmetry.space_group_name_H-M   'P 1'
#
loop_
_entity.id
_entity.type
_entity.pdbx_description
1 polymer ?
#
loop_
_entity_poly.entity_id
_entity_poly.type
_entity_poly.pdbx_seq_one_letter_code
_entity_poly.pdbx_strand_id
1 'polypeptide(L)'
;RMPLILLCGYPCSGKSAVVTLLAGCLHTHRPDCQIEVVSEESIASAHPAATTTIDPRVAIYMDANLEKQLRAEIKSQLGRYPEAVFSEVVTRFERPNSSSRWDNPLYEICLPQELEQERDNSRQDLRALVDKLTDRILSELLSSGTRVRPNQSTVPTQAADSNYLQIVDLATTEVISAILAAQTNGADFASLPPHLAPPDSGAAPNLDLTDGFAWTASTLTKAKRQYLSFLRANATQLASTKKRTTPFEAAVLFMHFLNNEAQRTTFLS
;
A
#
# COMPACT_ATOMS: atom_id res chain seq x y z
N ARG A 1 -12.56 -15.26 -9.32
CA ARG A 1 -11.69 -14.47 -8.40
C ARG A 1 -10.65 -15.44 -7.84
N MET A 2 -9.40 -15.03 -7.67
CA MET A 2 -8.34 -15.88 -7.11
C MET A 2 -8.09 -15.47 -5.65
N PRO A 3 -8.73 -16.10 -4.66
CA PRO A 3 -8.48 -15.80 -3.25
C PRO A 3 -7.09 -16.32 -2.84
N LEU A 4 -6.40 -15.54 -2.01
CA LEU A 4 -5.19 -15.98 -1.33
C LEU A 4 -5.55 -16.38 0.11
N ILE A 5 -5.23 -17.60 0.49
CA ILE A 5 -5.39 -18.09 1.86
C ILE A 5 -4.00 -18.16 2.49
N LEU A 6 -3.79 -17.40 3.56
CA LEU A 6 -2.55 -17.40 4.33
C LEU A 6 -2.76 -18.24 5.60
N LEU A 7 -1.86 -19.19 5.87
CA LEU A 7 -1.84 -19.93 7.13
C LEU A 7 -0.64 -19.49 7.96
N CYS A 8 -0.89 -19.20 9.24
CA CYS A 8 0.12 -18.82 10.22
C CYS A 8 0.11 -19.80 11.40
N GLY A 9 1.28 -20.07 11.99
CA GLY A 9 1.41 -20.95 13.14
C GLY A 9 2.87 -21.38 13.36
N TYR A 10 3.20 -21.76 14.60
CA TYR A 10 4.53 -22.23 14.97
C TYR A 10 4.92 -23.55 14.27
N PRO A 11 6.21 -23.91 14.18
CA PRO A 11 6.63 -25.17 13.58
C PRO A 11 5.93 -26.40 14.17
N CYS A 12 5.67 -27.42 13.36
CA CYS A 12 4.97 -28.64 13.79
C CYS A 12 3.52 -28.46 14.26
N SER A 13 2.91 -27.28 14.14
CA SER A 13 1.50 -27.02 14.47
C SER A 13 0.47 -27.65 13.50
N GLY A 14 0.90 -28.56 12.62
CA GLY A 14 0.01 -29.25 11.67
C GLY A 14 -0.42 -28.44 10.43
N LYS A 15 0.19 -27.28 10.14
CA LYS A 15 -0.14 -26.44 8.96
C LYS A 15 -0.21 -27.24 7.66
N SER A 16 0.83 -28.00 7.31
CA SER A 16 0.88 -28.76 6.06
C SER A 16 -0.24 -29.81 5.97
N ALA A 17 -0.58 -30.45 7.09
CA ALA A 17 -1.69 -31.41 7.15
C ALA A 17 -3.04 -30.71 6.90
N VAL A 18 -3.26 -29.56 7.55
CA VAL A 18 -4.46 -28.73 7.34
C VAL A 18 -4.57 -28.26 5.90
N VAL A 19 -3.48 -27.75 5.30
CA VAL A 19 -3.45 -27.29 3.89
C VAL A 19 -3.78 -28.43 2.94
N THR A 20 -3.20 -29.62 3.15
CA THR A 20 -3.43 -30.78 2.29
C THR A 20 -4.90 -31.19 2.30
N LEU A 21 -5.52 -31.23 3.49
CA LEU A 21 -6.93 -31.54 3.62
C LEU A 21 -7.80 -30.43 3.04
N LEU A 22 -7.52 -29.17 3.35
CA LEU A 22 -8.27 -28.03 2.85
C LEU A 22 -8.25 -27.97 1.31
N ALA A 23 -7.10 -28.22 0.69
CA ALA A 23 -6.98 -28.30 -0.77
C ALA A 23 -7.83 -29.44 -1.35
N GLY A 24 -7.83 -30.61 -0.72
CA GLY A 24 -8.68 -31.74 -1.14
C GLY A 24 -10.18 -31.44 -0.98
N CYS A 25 -10.57 -30.83 0.13
CA CYS A 25 -11.96 -30.44 0.39
C CYS A 25 -12.44 -29.38 -0.60
N LEU A 26 -11.62 -28.35 -0.87
CA LEU A 26 -11.90 -27.33 -1.87
C LEU A 26 -12.02 -27.91 -3.28
N HIS A 27 -11.13 -28.83 -3.67
CA HIS A 27 -11.21 -29.47 -4.99
C HIS A 27 -12.49 -30.31 -5.15
N THR A 28 -12.90 -30.98 -4.06
CA THR A 28 -14.15 -31.77 -4.05
C THR A 28 -15.39 -30.88 -4.19
N HIS A 29 -15.43 -29.75 -3.50
CA HIS A 29 -16.56 -28.81 -3.56
C HIS A 29 -16.57 -27.95 -4.84
N ARG A 30 -15.40 -27.71 -5.43
CA ARG A 30 -15.19 -26.86 -6.61
C ARG A 30 -14.14 -27.45 -7.56
N PRO A 31 -14.50 -28.46 -8.35
CA PRO A 31 -13.59 -29.07 -9.32
C PRO A 31 -13.23 -28.12 -10.48
N ASP A 32 -14.02 -27.06 -10.67
CA ASP A 32 -13.81 -26.00 -11.64
C ASP A 32 -12.70 -25.00 -11.25
N CYS A 33 -12.29 -25.00 -9.97
CA CYS A 33 -11.29 -24.08 -9.45
C CYS A 33 -9.89 -24.70 -9.47
N GLN A 34 -8.91 -23.95 -10.01
CA GLN A 34 -7.51 -24.30 -9.88
C GLN A 34 -7.02 -23.94 -8.48
N ILE A 35 -6.54 -24.93 -7.74
CA ILE A 35 -5.97 -24.77 -6.39
C ILE A 35 -4.47 -24.97 -6.49
N GLU A 36 -3.71 -23.98 -6.05
CA GLU A 36 -2.25 -24.02 -6.01
C GLU A 36 -1.80 -23.96 -4.55
N VAL A 37 -1.04 -24.97 -4.12
CA VAL A 37 -0.43 -25.00 -2.79
C VAL A 37 1.02 -24.59 -2.92
N VAL A 38 1.34 -23.41 -2.39
CA VAL A 38 2.69 -22.87 -2.37
C VAL A 38 3.27 -23.08 -0.97
N SER A 39 4.34 -23.89 -0.88
CA SER A 39 5.11 -24.10 0.35
C SER A 39 6.59 -23.81 0.07
N GLU A 40 7.35 -23.45 1.11
CA GLU A 40 8.80 -23.28 0.98
C GLU A 40 9.50 -24.57 0.52
N GLU A 41 9.00 -25.74 0.93
CA GLU A 41 9.51 -27.05 0.54
C GLU A 41 9.34 -27.33 -0.96
N SER A 42 8.19 -26.99 -1.54
CA SER A 42 7.94 -27.11 -2.98
C SER A 42 8.83 -26.17 -3.80
N ILE A 43 9.19 -25.01 -3.25
CA ILE A 43 10.09 -24.04 -3.90
C ILE A 43 11.54 -24.52 -3.80
N ALA A 44 11.95 -25.07 -2.65
CA ALA A 44 13.30 -25.57 -2.41
C ALA A 44 13.62 -26.84 -3.24
N SER A 45 12.65 -27.74 -3.41
CA SER A 45 12.80 -29.00 -4.15
C SER A 45 12.70 -28.86 -5.68
N ALA A 46 12.20 -27.74 -6.19
CA ALA A 46 12.14 -27.45 -7.62
C ALA A 46 13.51 -27.11 -8.26
N HIS A 47 14.60 -27.15 -7.49
CA HIS A 47 15.97 -27.07 -8.02
C HIS A 47 16.44 -28.45 -8.54
N PRO A 48 16.89 -28.55 -9.80
CA PRO A 48 16.95 -29.82 -10.52
C PRO A 48 18.22 -30.62 -10.19
N ALA A 49 18.05 -31.82 -9.63
CA ALA A 49 19.06 -32.88 -9.72
C ALA A 49 18.44 -34.07 -10.49
N ALA A 50 18.99 -34.28 -11.68
CA ALA A 50 18.42 -35.03 -12.78
C ALA A 50 18.45 -36.56 -12.62
N THR A 51 17.51 -37.17 -13.33
CA THR A 51 17.47 -38.57 -13.77
C THR A 51 18.78 -38.99 -14.45
N THR A 52 19.48 -40.00 -13.94
CA THR A 52 20.55 -40.71 -14.68
C THR A 52 20.56 -42.20 -14.37
N THR A 53 20.90 -43.00 -15.39
CA THR A 53 20.92 -44.47 -15.48
C THR A 53 22.11 -45.17 -14.79
N ILE A 54 22.76 -44.47 -13.87
CA ILE A 54 23.85 -44.98 -13.02
C ILE A 54 23.29 -45.08 -11.61
N ASP A 55 23.76 -46.03 -10.79
CA ASP A 55 23.36 -46.11 -9.38
C ASP A 55 23.48 -44.70 -8.76
N PRO A 56 22.36 -44.09 -8.33
CA PRO A 56 22.31 -42.68 -7.94
C PRO A 56 23.30 -42.37 -6.82
N ARG A 57 23.70 -43.36 -6.01
CA ARG A 57 24.71 -43.19 -4.97
C ARG A 57 26.08 -42.83 -5.56
N VAL A 58 26.47 -43.47 -6.66
CA VAL A 58 27.77 -43.26 -7.30
C VAL A 58 27.84 -41.86 -7.90
N ALA A 59 26.78 -41.42 -8.58
CA ALA A 59 26.73 -40.07 -9.14
C ALA A 59 26.81 -38.97 -8.05
N ILE A 60 26.19 -39.18 -6.89
CA ILE A 60 26.14 -38.21 -5.81
C ILE A 60 27.48 -38.10 -5.06
N TYR A 61 28.20 -39.20 -4.83
CA TYR A 61 29.49 -39.17 -4.12
C TYR A 61 30.67 -38.74 -4.99
N MET A 62 30.51 -38.71 -6.32
CA MET A 62 31.54 -38.20 -7.23
C MET A 62 31.51 -36.67 -7.40
N ASP A 63 30.41 -36.00 -7.01
CA ASP A 63 30.29 -34.55 -7.07
C ASP A 63 30.10 -33.96 -5.66
N ALA A 64 31.08 -33.18 -5.21
CA ALA A 64 31.09 -32.57 -3.88
C ALA A 64 29.88 -31.64 -3.63
N ASN A 65 29.29 -31.06 -4.68
CA ASN A 65 28.10 -30.21 -4.55
C ASN A 65 26.84 -31.05 -4.38
N LEU A 66 26.70 -32.16 -5.12
CA LEU A 66 25.58 -33.09 -4.98
C LEU A 66 25.64 -33.83 -3.64
N GLU A 67 26.83 -34.20 -3.17
CA GLU A 67 27.03 -34.80 -1.85
C GLU A 67 26.60 -33.83 -0.75
N LYS A 68 26.99 -32.55 -0.87
CA LYS A 68 26.59 -31.50 0.08
C LYS A 68 25.08 -31.27 0.08
N GLN A 69 24.43 -31.33 -1.08
CA GLN A 69 22.97 -31.26 -1.22
C GLN A 69 22.27 -32.48 -0.63
N LEU A 70 22.76 -33.71 -0.86
CA LEU A 70 22.21 -34.91 -0.23
C LEU A 70 22.40 -34.90 1.29
N ARG A 71 23.54 -34.42 1.80
CA ARG A 71 23.75 -34.23 3.24
C ARG A 71 22.80 -33.16 3.80
N ALA A 72 22.52 -32.09 3.06
CA ALA A 72 21.54 -31.09 3.44
C ALA A 72 20.11 -31.65 3.42
N GLU A 73 19.77 -32.49 2.43
CA GLU A 73 18.50 -33.18 2.30
C GLU A 73 18.29 -34.23 3.40
N ILE A 74 19.28 -35.08 3.70
CA ILE A 74 19.23 -36.01 4.83
C ILE A 74 19.11 -35.26 6.16
N LYS A 75 19.81 -34.12 6.30
CA LYS A 75 19.70 -33.24 7.48
C LYS A 75 18.34 -32.54 7.57
N SER A 76 17.72 -32.29 6.42
CA SER A 76 16.34 -31.80 6.27
C SER A 76 15.31 -32.89 6.62
N GLN A 77 15.59 -34.15 6.27
CA GLN A 77 14.76 -35.32 6.63
C GLN A 77 14.89 -35.71 8.12
N LEU A 78 15.99 -35.34 8.78
CA LEU A 78 16.12 -35.28 10.24
C LEU A 78 15.33 -34.10 10.87
N GLY A 79 14.41 -33.49 10.10
CA GLY A 79 13.71 -32.21 10.26
C GLY A 79 12.89 -31.96 11.52
N ARG A 80 13.51 -32.11 12.69
CA ARG A 80 13.10 -31.41 13.90
C ARG A 80 14.11 -30.30 14.15
N TYR A 81 13.59 -29.10 14.41
CA TYR A 81 14.40 -28.05 15.03
C TYR A 81 15.08 -28.65 16.27
N PRO A 82 16.38 -28.38 16.50
CA PRO A 82 16.99 -28.69 17.78
C PRO A 82 16.10 -28.14 18.89
N GLU A 83 15.91 -28.88 19.98
CA GLU A 83 14.92 -28.54 21.02
C GLU A 83 15.04 -27.09 21.50
N ALA A 84 16.27 -26.59 21.66
CA ALA A 84 16.54 -25.20 22.00
C ALA A 84 15.98 -24.22 20.96
N VAL A 85 16.22 -24.46 19.67
CA VAL A 85 15.70 -23.62 18.58
C VAL A 85 14.19 -23.72 18.47
N PHE A 86 13.62 -24.91 18.64
CA PHE A 86 12.17 -25.10 18.66
C PHE A 86 11.52 -24.26 19.77
N SER A 87 12.06 -24.36 20.98
CA SER A 87 11.58 -23.61 22.14
C SER A 87 11.69 -22.09 21.93
N GLU A 88 12.80 -21.61 21.38
CA GLU A 88 12.97 -20.18 21.05
C GLU A 88 11.96 -19.69 20.01
N VAL A 89 11.70 -20.48 18.96
CA VAL A 89 10.74 -20.10 17.91
C VAL A 89 9.32 -20.09 18.45
N VAL A 90 8.94 -21.07 19.29
CA VAL A 90 7.62 -21.13 19.91
C VAL A 90 7.41 -19.99 20.90
N THR A 91 8.41 -19.67 21.72
CA THR A 91 8.29 -18.58 22.74
C THR A 91 8.23 -17.20 22.12
N ARG A 92 8.85 -16.99 20.95
CA ARG A 92 8.81 -15.72 20.20
C ARG A 92 7.63 -15.61 19.23
N PHE A 93 6.81 -16.65 19.11
CA PHE A 93 5.66 -16.63 18.20
C PHE A 93 4.58 -15.66 18.71
N GLU A 94 4.33 -14.60 17.95
CA GLU A 94 3.22 -13.68 18.18
C GLU A 94 2.00 -14.14 17.38
N ARG A 95 0.85 -14.34 18.06
CA ARG A 95 -0.40 -14.68 17.38
C ARG A 95 -0.90 -13.48 16.57
N PRO A 96 -1.55 -13.71 15.41
CA PRO A 96 -2.17 -12.64 14.64
C PRO A 96 -3.09 -11.78 15.51
N ASN A 97 -2.92 -10.46 15.41
CA ASN A 97 -3.62 -9.50 16.26
C ASN A 97 -4.98 -9.11 15.65
N SER A 98 -6.06 -9.57 16.28
CA SER A 98 -7.44 -9.25 15.88
C SER A 98 -7.81 -7.77 15.94
N SER A 99 -7.08 -6.97 16.73
CA SER A 99 -7.29 -5.51 16.81
C SER A 99 -6.69 -4.79 15.60
N SER A 100 -5.69 -5.39 14.95
CA SER A 100 -5.08 -4.86 13.74
C SER A 100 -5.90 -5.27 12.52
N ARG A 101 -6.43 -4.30 11.78
CA ARG A 101 -7.22 -4.55 10.55
C ARG A 101 -6.51 -5.46 9.55
N TRP A 102 -5.19 -5.35 9.43
CA TRP A 102 -4.39 -6.09 8.44
C TRP A 102 -3.83 -7.42 8.97
N ASP A 103 -3.95 -7.68 10.27
CA ASP A 103 -3.43 -8.89 10.95
C ASP A 103 -4.56 -9.64 11.69
N ASN A 104 -5.82 -9.34 11.37
CA ASN A 104 -6.96 -9.96 12.00
C ASN A 104 -7.17 -11.39 11.42
N PRO A 105 -7.02 -12.46 12.23
CA PRO A 105 -7.21 -13.81 11.74
C PRO A 105 -8.68 -14.07 11.40
N LEU A 106 -8.95 -14.57 10.19
CA LEU A 106 -10.32 -14.91 9.78
C LEU A 106 -10.83 -16.18 10.46
N TYR A 107 -9.93 -17.16 10.66
CA TYR A 107 -10.22 -18.43 11.30
C TYR A 107 -9.06 -18.85 12.20
N GLU A 108 -9.37 -19.45 13.35
CA GLU A 108 -8.40 -20.06 14.25
C GLU A 108 -8.68 -21.57 14.31
N ILE A 109 -7.65 -22.40 14.10
CA ILE A 109 -7.74 -23.85 14.12
C ILE A 109 -6.93 -24.35 15.32
N CYS A 110 -7.63 -24.88 16.31
CA CYS A 110 -7.01 -25.57 17.44
C CYS A 110 -7.01 -27.06 17.17
N LEU A 111 -5.83 -27.64 16.94
CA LEU A 111 -5.69 -29.09 16.83
C LEU A 111 -5.73 -29.70 18.23
N PRO A 112 -6.58 -30.71 18.49
CA PRO A 112 -6.62 -31.40 19.79
C PRO A 112 -5.24 -31.98 20.15
N GLN A 113 -4.85 -31.90 21.42
CA GLN A 113 -3.57 -32.43 21.91
C GLN A 113 -3.59 -33.98 22.02
N GLU A 114 -4.78 -34.58 21.96
CA GLU A 114 -5.06 -36.02 22.15
C GLU A 114 -4.85 -36.87 20.88
N LEU A 115 -4.40 -36.26 19.77
CA LEU A 115 -4.13 -36.96 18.49
C LEU A 115 -3.00 -38.01 18.57
N GLU A 116 -2.33 -38.12 19.72
CA GLU A 116 -1.25 -39.09 19.97
C GLU A 116 -1.74 -40.45 20.48
N GLN A 117 -2.96 -40.54 21.04
CA GLN A 117 -3.39 -41.73 21.80
C GLN A 117 -4.46 -42.60 21.10
N GLU A 118 -5.23 -42.06 20.15
CA GLU A 118 -6.28 -42.80 19.41
C GLU A 118 -6.16 -42.49 17.91
N ARG A 119 -5.58 -43.41 17.12
CA ARG A 119 -5.10 -43.14 15.75
C ARG A 119 -6.18 -42.98 14.66
N ASP A 120 -7.42 -43.43 14.90
CA ASP A 120 -8.46 -43.47 13.87
C ASP A 120 -9.54 -42.37 14.02
N ASN A 121 -10.09 -42.15 15.23
CA ASN A 121 -11.13 -41.12 15.44
C ASN A 121 -10.58 -39.69 15.25
N SER A 122 -9.35 -39.46 15.72
CA SER A 122 -8.56 -38.24 15.61
C SER A 122 -8.44 -37.67 14.19
N ARG A 123 -8.31 -38.54 13.18
CA ARG A 123 -8.19 -38.13 11.77
C ARG A 123 -9.54 -37.72 11.18
N GLN A 124 -10.60 -38.38 11.62
CA GLN A 124 -11.96 -38.10 11.17
C GLN A 124 -12.46 -36.77 11.75
N ASP A 125 -12.10 -36.47 13.00
CA ASP A 125 -12.41 -35.19 13.65
C ASP A 125 -11.72 -34.00 12.97
N LEU A 126 -10.43 -34.15 12.64
CA LEU A 126 -9.68 -33.12 11.93
C LEU A 126 -10.27 -32.89 10.53
N ARG A 127 -10.61 -33.96 9.80
CA ARG A 127 -11.26 -33.85 8.50
C ARG A 127 -12.60 -33.13 8.58
N ALA A 128 -13.44 -33.48 9.55
CA ALA A 128 -14.72 -32.82 9.78
C ALA A 128 -14.57 -31.33 10.13
N LEU A 129 -13.53 -30.95 10.90
CA LEU A 129 -13.22 -29.56 11.20
C LEU A 129 -12.84 -28.80 9.92
N VAL A 130 -11.95 -29.37 9.11
CA VAL A 130 -11.51 -28.78 7.84
C VAL A 130 -12.66 -28.69 6.82
N ASP A 131 -13.56 -29.67 6.77
CA ASP A 131 -14.76 -29.63 5.94
C ASP A 131 -15.65 -28.44 6.34
N LYS A 132 -15.96 -28.27 7.63
CA LYS A 132 -16.73 -27.12 8.13
C LYS A 132 -16.05 -25.77 7.82
N LEU A 133 -14.73 -25.74 7.89
CA LEU A 133 -13.93 -24.56 7.54
C LEU A 133 -14.05 -24.26 6.04
N THR A 134 -13.98 -25.29 5.20
CA THR A 134 -14.14 -25.19 3.74
C THR A 134 -15.50 -24.60 3.39
N ASP A 135 -16.58 -25.08 4.01
CA ASP A 135 -17.93 -24.54 3.80
C ASP A 135 -18.02 -23.06 4.17
N ARG A 136 -17.39 -22.67 5.29
CA ARG A 136 -17.38 -21.28 5.73
C ARG A 136 -16.60 -20.39 4.77
N ILE A 137 -15.40 -20.81 4.35
CA ILE A 137 -14.59 -20.11 3.34
C ILE A 137 -15.39 -19.92 2.06
N LEU A 138 -16.02 -20.97 1.55
CA LEU A 138 -16.79 -20.89 0.31
C LEU A 138 -17.98 -19.95 0.47
N SER A 139 -18.74 -20.06 1.56
CA SER A 139 -19.88 -19.17 1.80
C SER A 139 -19.46 -17.70 1.91
N GLU A 140 -18.36 -17.39 2.60
CA GLU A 140 -17.86 -16.02 2.74
C GLU A 140 -17.26 -15.49 1.43
N LEU A 141 -16.47 -16.28 0.70
CA LEU A 141 -15.87 -15.86 -0.57
C LEU A 141 -16.90 -15.66 -1.69
N LEU A 142 -17.97 -16.47 -1.70
CA LEU A 142 -19.02 -16.41 -2.72
C LEU A 142 -20.11 -15.38 -2.38
N SER A 143 -20.42 -15.20 -1.09
CA SER A 143 -21.46 -14.26 -0.65
C SER A 143 -20.90 -12.85 -0.41
N SER A 144 -19.59 -12.69 -0.18
CA SER A 144 -19.00 -11.36 -0.01
C SER A 144 -18.93 -10.59 -1.34
N GLY A 145 -19.93 -9.73 -1.54
CA GLY A 145 -19.87 -8.62 -2.49
C GLY A 145 -18.78 -7.59 -2.18
N THR A 146 -18.05 -7.76 -1.07
CA THR A 146 -17.01 -6.87 -0.56
C THR A 146 -15.83 -6.81 -1.53
N ARG A 147 -15.85 -5.84 -2.43
CA ARG A 147 -14.69 -5.48 -3.24
C ARG A 147 -13.67 -4.79 -2.33
N VAL A 148 -12.57 -5.48 -2.02
CA VAL A 148 -11.41 -4.86 -1.37
C VAL A 148 -10.97 -3.69 -2.26
N ARG A 149 -11.20 -2.46 -1.81
CA ARG A 149 -10.75 -1.28 -2.56
C ARG A 149 -9.21 -1.28 -2.51
N PRO A 150 -8.53 -1.10 -3.65
CA PRO A 150 -7.08 -0.99 -3.66
C PRO A 150 -6.65 0.10 -2.69
N ASN A 151 -5.60 -0.18 -1.94
CA ASN A 151 -4.97 0.76 -1.03
C ASN A 151 -4.69 2.07 -1.78
N GLN A 152 -5.14 3.21 -1.26
CA GLN A 152 -4.87 4.52 -1.89
C GLN A 152 -3.36 4.82 -1.99
N SER A 153 -2.53 4.19 -1.15
CA SER A 153 -1.07 4.28 -1.18
C SER A 153 -0.43 3.63 -2.41
N THR A 154 -1.14 2.78 -3.17
CA THR A 154 -0.64 2.17 -4.40
C THR A 154 -1.21 2.80 -5.67
N VAL A 155 -2.09 3.81 -5.54
CA VAL A 155 -2.53 4.58 -6.69
C VAL A 155 -1.45 5.64 -6.95
N PRO A 156 -0.73 5.61 -8.08
CA PRO A 156 0.17 6.70 -8.42
C PRO A 156 -0.69 7.95 -8.54
N THR A 157 -0.52 8.89 -7.60
CA THR A 157 -1.09 10.23 -7.73
C THR A 157 -0.58 10.77 -9.06
N GLN A 158 -1.47 11.02 -10.02
CA GLN A 158 -1.07 11.68 -11.26
C GLN A 158 -0.52 13.06 -10.88
N ALA A 159 0.82 13.16 -10.83
CA ALA A 159 1.49 14.40 -10.52
C ALA A 159 1.14 15.40 -11.63
N ALA A 160 0.80 16.63 -11.24
CA ALA A 160 0.78 17.72 -12.20
C ALA A 160 2.15 17.82 -12.87
N ASP A 161 2.19 18.27 -14.13
CA ASP A 161 3.44 18.54 -14.83
C ASP A 161 4.33 19.41 -13.94
N SER A 162 5.52 18.92 -13.60
CA SER A 162 6.42 19.49 -12.58
C SER A 162 6.68 20.99 -12.77
N ASN A 163 6.65 21.44 -14.03
CA ASN A 163 6.90 22.82 -14.42
C ASN A 163 5.76 23.78 -14.02
N TYR A 164 4.50 23.36 -14.12
CA TYR A 164 3.35 24.25 -13.85
C TYR A 164 3.29 24.67 -12.38
N LEU A 165 3.39 23.71 -11.45
CA LEU A 165 3.34 24.01 -10.02
C LEU A 165 4.52 24.87 -9.57
N GLN A 166 5.69 24.70 -10.18
CA GLN A 166 6.86 25.52 -9.89
C GLN A 166 6.65 26.96 -10.35
N ILE A 167 6.12 27.18 -11.56
CA ILE A 167 5.81 28.52 -12.09
C ILE A 167 4.79 29.23 -11.19
N VAL A 168 3.72 28.54 -10.80
CA VAL A 168 2.70 29.11 -9.90
C VAL A 168 3.29 29.42 -8.52
N ASP A 169 4.10 28.54 -7.95
CA ASP A 169 4.70 28.76 -6.63
C ASP A 169 5.63 29.99 -6.61
N LEU A 170 6.44 30.17 -7.66
CA LEU A 170 7.29 31.35 -7.84
C LEU A 170 6.45 32.63 -7.99
N ALA A 171 5.49 32.64 -8.92
CA ALA A 171 4.64 33.79 -9.17
C ALA A 171 3.85 34.22 -7.93
N THR A 172 3.26 33.27 -7.20
CA THR A 172 2.54 33.57 -5.95
C THR A 172 3.45 34.10 -4.84
N THR A 173 4.71 33.67 -4.77
CA THR A 173 5.69 34.21 -3.81
C THR A 173 6.02 35.67 -4.12
N GLU A 174 6.22 35.98 -5.40
CA GLU A 174 6.50 37.35 -5.85
C GLU A 174 5.30 38.28 -5.57
N VAL A 175 4.07 37.82 -5.81
CA VAL A 175 2.85 38.57 -5.45
C VAL A 175 2.80 38.88 -3.94
N ILE A 176 3.07 37.89 -3.09
CA ILE A 176 3.10 38.09 -1.63
C ILE A 176 4.16 39.12 -1.24
N SER A 177 5.35 39.06 -1.85
CA SER A 177 6.42 40.03 -1.59
C SER A 177 6.01 41.44 -1.99
N ALA A 178 5.29 41.60 -3.11
CA ALA A 178 4.79 42.88 -3.60
C ALA A 178 3.70 43.45 -2.68
N ILE A 179 2.80 42.61 -2.18
CA ILE A 179 1.76 43.01 -1.21
C ILE A 179 2.41 43.51 0.08
N LEU A 180 3.35 42.76 0.65
CA LEU A 180 4.05 43.16 1.87
C LEU A 180 4.84 44.47 1.68
N ALA A 181 5.49 44.65 0.52
CA ALA A 181 6.19 45.89 0.20
C ALA A 181 5.25 47.10 0.06
N ALA A 182 4.09 46.91 -0.59
CA ALA A 182 3.07 47.94 -0.70
C ALA A 182 2.54 48.37 0.69
N GLN A 183 2.35 47.40 1.60
CA GLN A 183 1.96 47.69 2.98
C GLN A 183 3.03 48.46 3.75
N THR A 184 4.32 48.10 3.60
CA THR A 184 5.40 48.84 4.27
C THR A 184 5.52 50.28 3.77
N ASN A 185 5.15 50.52 2.52
CA ASN A 185 5.16 51.85 1.91
C ASN A 185 3.88 52.67 2.19
N GLY A 186 2.90 52.09 2.92
CA GLY A 186 1.63 52.76 3.21
C GLY A 186 0.75 52.98 1.98
N ALA A 187 0.86 52.12 0.96
CA ALA A 187 0.01 52.20 -0.23
C ALA A 187 -1.38 51.62 0.05
N ASP A 188 -2.41 52.27 -0.50
CA ASP A 188 -3.80 51.79 -0.39
C ASP A 188 -4.07 50.55 -1.27
N PHE A 189 -3.28 50.39 -2.35
CA PHE A 189 -3.42 49.29 -3.30
C PHE A 189 -2.09 48.58 -3.55
N ALA A 190 -2.13 47.25 -3.66
CA ALA A 190 -1.02 46.44 -4.14
C ALA A 190 -1.22 46.08 -5.61
N SER A 191 -0.21 46.36 -6.44
CA SER A 191 -0.15 45.99 -7.86
C SER A 191 0.90 44.92 -8.11
N LEU A 192 0.80 44.24 -9.25
CA LEU A 192 1.82 43.27 -9.66
C LEU A 192 3.16 43.98 -9.96
N PRO A 193 4.31 43.34 -9.66
CA PRO A 193 5.62 43.87 -10.05
C PRO A 193 5.73 44.09 -11.57
N PRO A 194 6.46 45.14 -12.01
CA PRO A 194 6.55 45.50 -13.43
C PRO A 194 7.21 44.42 -14.30
N HIS A 195 8.06 43.56 -13.73
CA HIS A 195 8.66 42.43 -14.44
C HIS A 195 7.69 41.25 -14.61
N LEU A 196 6.67 41.14 -13.75
CA LEU A 196 5.59 40.17 -13.89
C LEU A 196 4.45 40.68 -14.76
N ALA A 197 4.21 42.00 -14.79
CA ALA A 197 3.19 42.65 -15.61
C ALA A 197 3.82 43.67 -16.59
N PRO A 198 4.47 43.20 -17.67
CA PRO A 198 4.92 44.08 -18.75
C PRO A 198 3.75 44.91 -19.31
N PRO A 199 4.01 46.13 -19.82
CA PRO A 199 2.97 47.03 -20.32
C PRO A 199 2.09 46.43 -21.43
N ASP A 200 2.60 45.43 -22.15
CA ASP A 200 1.88 44.75 -23.24
C ASP A 200 1.01 43.55 -22.78
N SER A 201 1.02 43.23 -21.47
CA SER A 201 0.43 41.98 -20.93
C SER A 201 -1.05 42.09 -20.53
N GLY A 202 -1.65 43.28 -20.64
CA GLY A 202 -3.04 43.55 -20.24
C GLY A 202 -3.19 44.06 -18.80
N ALA A 203 -4.41 44.43 -18.41
CA ALA A 203 -4.67 45.02 -17.10
C ALA A 203 -4.59 43.98 -15.98
N ALA A 204 -3.64 44.16 -15.06
CA ALA A 204 -3.54 43.38 -13.84
C ALA A 204 -4.55 43.89 -12.78
N PRO A 205 -5.23 42.99 -12.05
CA PRO A 205 -6.08 43.40 -10.93
C PRO A 205 -5.23 43.93 -9.78
N ASN A 206 -5.62 45.08 -9.21
CA ASN A 206 -5.06 45.57 -7.96
C ASN A 206 -5.76 44.90 -6.77
N LEU A 207 -5.03 44.71 -5.68
CA LEU A 207 -5.58 44.25 -4.40
C LEU A 207 -5.77 45.47 -3.51
N ASP A 208 -6.99 45.62 -2.97
CA ASP A 208 -7.31 46.66 -2.00
C ASP A 208 -6.77 46.26 -0.62
N LEU A 209 -5.93 47.13 -0.05
CA LEU A 209 -5.35 46.95 1.28
C LEU A 209 -6.17 47.66 2.36
N THR A 210 -7.19 48.45 1.98
CA THR A 210 -8.04 49.22 2.89
C THR A 210 -9.25 48.44 3.40
N ASP A 211 -9.44 47.20 2.94
CA ASP A 211 -10.52 46.25 3.29
C ASP A 211 -10.61 45.88 4.80
N GLY A 212 -9.80 46.49 5.68
CA GLY A 212 -9.75 46.17 7.12
C GLY A 212 -9.21 44.77 7.43
N PHE A 213 -8.82 44.01 6.42
CA PHE A 213 -8.24 42.68 6.55
C PHE A 213 -6.75 42.77 6.88
N ALA A 214 -6.31 42.04 7.91
CA ALA A 214 -4.91 41.97 8.31
C ALA A 214 -4.10 41.11 7.32
N TRP A 215 -3.68 41.71 6.21
CA TRP A 215 -2.70 41.15 5.31
C TRP A 215 -1.35 41.08 6.04
N THR A 216 -1.03 39.91 6.59
CA THR A 216 0.23 39.64 7.29
C THR A 216 0.96 38.54 6.55
N ALA A 217 2.26 38.39 6.79
CA ALA A 217 3.03 37.31 6.18
C ALA A 217 2.42 35.92 6.47
N SER A 218 1.82 35.72 7.64
CA SER A 218 1.17 34.46 8.01
C SER A 218 -0.14 34.22 7.25
N THR A 219 -1.00 35.24 7.11
CA THR A 219 -2.28 35.10 6.38
C THR A 219 -2.04 34.89 4.88
N LEU A 220 -1.08 35.61 4.29
CA LEU A 220 -0.68 35.42 2.89
C LEU A 220 -0.05 34.04 2.63
N THR A 221 0.77 33.55 3.56
CA THR A 221 1.34 32.19 3.46
C THR A 221 0.25 31.12 3.59
N LYS A 222 -0.75 31.32 4.47
CA LYS A 222 -1.92 30.44 4.60
C LYS A 222 -2.72 30.42 3.30
N ALA A 223 -3.02 31.59 2.73
CA ALA A 223 -3.72 31.74 1.44
C ALA A 223 -2.98 31.01 0.30
N LYS A 224 -1.65 31.19 0.20
CA LYS A 224 -0.81 30.50 -0.80
C LYS A 224 -0.91 28.98 -0.67
N ARG A 225 -0.78 28.45 0.55
CA ARG A 225 -0.87 27.00 0.80
C ARG A 225 -2.21 26.43 0.36
N GLN A 226 -3.30 27.16 0.61
CA GLN A 226 -4.65 26.74 0.26
C GLN A 226 -4.90 26.81 -1.24
N TYR A 227 -4.45 27.87 -1.90
CA TYR A 227 -4.49 28.00 -3.36
C TYR A 227 -3.72 26.85 -4.05
N LEU A 228 -2.50 26.55 -3.60
CA LEU A 228 -1.72 25.43 -4.14
C LEU A 228 -2.37 24.07 -3.85
N SER A 229 -3.00 23.90 -2.68
CA SER A 229 -3.77 22.69 -2.36
C SER A 229 -4.98 22.52 -3.28
N PHE A 230 -5.70 23.61 -3.56
CA PHE A 230 -6.83 23.64 -4.49
C PHE A 230 -6.39 23.28 -5.91
N LEU A 231 -5.27 23.83 -6.39
CA LEU A 231 -4.72 23.51 -7.70
C LEU A 231 -4.29 22.04 -7.80
N ARG A 232 -3.70 21.47 -6.75
CA ARG A 232 -3.34 20.04 -6.71
C ARG A 232 -4.56 19.13 -6.73
N ALA A 233 -5.61 19.48 -5.98
CA ALA A 233 -6.85 18.70 -5.95
C ALA A 233 -7.59 18.70 -7.29
N ASN A 234 -7.55 19.83 -8.01
CA ASN A 234 -8.23 19.99 -9.30
C ASN A 234 -7.31 19.77 -10.52
N ALA A 235 -6.09 19.28 -10.32
CA ALA A 235 -5.08 19.14 -11.36
C ALA A 235 -5.53 18.29 -12.56
N THR A 236 -6.42 17.32 -12.37
CA THR A 236 -7.00 16.50 -13.45
C THR A 236 -8.01 17.26 -14.30
N GLN A 237 -8.78 18.18 -13.71
CA GLN A 237 -9.76 19.01 -14.42
C GLN A 237 -9.12 20.19 -15.16
N LEU A 238 -8.04 20.76 -14.61
CA LEU A 238 -7.28 21.87 -15.19
C LEU A 238 -6.29 21.42 -16.30
N ALA A 239 -6.26 20.14 -16.68
CA ALA A 239 -5.29 19.61 -17.64
C ALA A 239 -5.37 20.24 -19.05
N SER A 240 -6.52 20.80 -19.44
CA SER A 240 -6.68 21.52 -20.71
C SER A 240 -6.04 22.91 -20.72
N THR A 241 -5.93 23.58 -19.56
CA THR A 241 -5.33 24.92 -19.41
C THR A 241 -3.84 24.90 -19.08
N LYS A 242 -3.29 23.73 -18.69
CA LYS A 242 -1.87 23.53 -18.30
C LYS A 242 -0.83 23.87 -19.36
N LYS A 243 -1.20 23.91 -20.65
CA LYS A 243 -0.20 24.02 -21.73
C LYS A 243 0.42 25.42 -21.90
N ARG A 244 -0.09 26.48 -21.24
CA ARG A 244 0.32 27.87 -21.56
C ARG A 244 0.34 28.86 -20.39
N THR A 245 0.32 28.41 -19.13
CA THR A 245 0.25 29.38 -18.03
C THR A 245 1.55 30.15 -17.89
N THR A 246 1.52 31.43 -18.25
CA THR A 246 2.65 32.34 -18.07
C THR A 246 2.76 32.75 -16.59
N PRO A 247 3.94 33.19 -16.11
CA PRO A 247 4.08 33.74 -14.76
C PRO A 247 3.08 34.88 -14.48
N PHE A 248 2.79 35.70 -15.50
CA PHE A 248 1.78 36.76 -15.43
C PHE A 248 0.37 36.20 -15.19
N GLU A 249 -0.07 35.23 -15.99
CA GLU A 249 -1.40 34.60 -15.81
C GLU A 249 -1.53 33.95 -14.43
N ALA A 250 -0.48 33.28 -13.95
CA ALA A 250 -0.47 32.68 -12.62
C ALA A 250 -0.60 33.75 -11.51
N ALA A 251 0.09 34.88 -11.65
CA ALA A 251 0.00 36.00 -10.72
C ALA A 251 -1.39 36.65 -10.73
N VAL A 252 -1.98 36.87 -11.90
CA VAL A 252 -3.34 37.42 -12.06
C VAL A 252 -4.39 36.51 -11.43
N LEU A 253 -4.33 35.20 -11.67
CA LEU A 253 -5.26 34.23 -11.08
C LEU A 253 -5.15 34.20 -9.54
N PHE A 254 -3.93 34.30 -9.01
CA PHE A 254 -3.74 34.38 -7.57
C PHE A 254 -4.25 35.70 -6.98
N MET A 255 -4.04 36.84 -7.66
CA MET A 255 -4.62 38.11 -7.25
C MET A 255 -6.16 38.08 -7.26
N HIS A 256 -6.78 37.43 -8.25
CA HIS A 256 -8.23 37.20 -8.24
C HIS A 256 -8.69 36.31 -7.09
N PHE A 257 -7.93 35.26 -6.76
CA PHE A 257 -8.18 34.42 -5.59
C PHE A 257 -8.13 35.24 -4.29
N LEU A 258 -7.15 36.15 -4.16
CA LEU A 258 -7.06 37.06 -3.03
C LEU A 258 -8.20 38.08 -3.02
N ASN A 259 -8.63 38.59 -4.17
CA ASN A 259 -9.75 39.54 -4.26
C ASN A 259 -11.12 38.88 -3.97
N ASN A 260 -11.27 37.57 -4.13
CA ASN A 260 -12.55 36.89 -3.93
C ASN A 260 -12.86 36.69 -2.44
N GLU A 261 -13.75 37.53 -1.90
CA GLU A 261 -14.14 37.56 -0.49
C GLU A 261 -14.74 36.23 0.03
N ALA A 262 -15.49 35.51 -0.81
CA ALA A 262 -16.06 34.20 -0.47
C ALA A 262 -14.98 33.11 -0.32
N GLN A 263 -13.89 33.22 -1.09
CA GLN A 263 -12.75 32.33 -0.96
C GLN A 263 -11.89 32.74 0.25
N ARG A 264 -11.72 34.05 0.52
CA ARG A 264 -11.04 34.54 1.73
C ARG A 264 -11.68 34.00 3.00
N THR A 265 -13.01 34.05 3.16
CA THR A 265 -13.70 33.56 4.37
C THR A 265 -13.67 32.05 4.51
N THR A 266 -13.85 31.30 3.42
CA THR A 266 -13.83 29.83 3.42
C THR A 266 -12.45 29.26 3.79
N PHE A 267 -11.38 29.97 3.41
CA PHE A 267 -10.02 29.48 3.56
C PHE A 267 -9.25 30.16 4.71
N LEU A 268 -9.51 31.43 5.03
CA LEU A 268 -8.73 32.16 6.04
C LEU A 268 -9.34 32.17 7.46
N SER A 269 -10.59 31.71 7.64
CA SER A 269 -11.12 31.34 8.96
C SER A 269 -10.33 30.19 9.61
#